data_AF-A0A1E4CQY6-F1
#
_entry.id   AF-A0A1E4CQY6-F1
#
_cell.length_a   1.000
_cell.length_b   1.000
_cell.length_c   1.000
_cell.angle_alpha   90.00
_cell.angle_beta   90.00
_cell.angle_gamma   90.00
#
_symmetry.space_group_name_H-M   'P 1'
#
loop_
_entity.id
_entity.type
_entity.pdbx_description
1 polymer ?
#
loop_
_entity_poly.entity_id
_entity_poly.type
_entity_poly.pdbx_seq_one_letter_code
_entity_poly.pdbx_strand_id
1 'polypeptide(L)'
;MTSDVELHPNAERGESPRSFAATRPPTTRWSRRRGVVSVFAAFAVAGLAAAYVGPLAAMTTPAEAAELDPVSLYASTIADAQEFIAASDGKISLGREQIVYTVYVAPKPTPTPTSTVKESTASTGGGGWSPPFVAPDPGTAQAIAYGMVQERGWGDSEFACLVALWNKESGWRVNAFNKGSGAYGIPQALPGSKMASAGADWETNPATQIAWGLGYIGGRYSSPCGAWGHSQSKGWY
;
A
#
# COMPACT_ATOMS: atom_id res chain seq x y z
N MET A 1 -24.60 -27.56 72.30
CA MET A 1 -23.26 -27.07 72.66
C MET A 1 -22.97 -25.90 71.73
N THR A 2 -23.34 -24.66 72.10
CA THR A 2 -22.52 -23.69 72.88
C THR A 2 -21.18 -23.44 72.16
N SER A 3 -20.77 -22.24 71.74
CA SER A 3 -21.01 -20.91 72.32
C SER A 3 -20.35 -19.81 71.47
N ASP A 4 -20.92 -18.59 71.54
CA ASP A 4 -20.31 -17.24 71.57
C ASP A 4 -19.41 -16.78 70.39
N VAL A 5 -19.75 -15.77 69.57
CA VAL A 5 -19.92 -14.31 69.82
C VAL A 5 -18.69 -13.68 70.46
N GLU A 6 -17.92 -12.90 69.70
CA GLU A 6 -17.34 -11.65 70.22
C GLU A 6 -17.11 -10.62 69.09
N LEU A 7 -18.10 -9.73 68.96
CA LEU A 7 -17.95 -8.37 68.44
C LEU A 7 -17.20 -7.55 69.48
N HIS A 8 -16.15 -6.84 69.10
CA HIS A 8 -15.64 -5.74 69.91
C HIS A 8 -15.48 -4.43 69.12
N PRO A 9 -15.72 -3.27 69.77
CA PRO A 9 -16.24 -2.07 69.12
C PRO A 9 -15.36 -0.81 69.34
N ASN A 10 -15.84 0.32 68.81
CA ASN A 10 -15.63 1.70 69.25
C ASN A 10 -14.21 2.30 69.21
N ALA A 11 -14.06 3.42 68.50
CA ALA A 11 -14.40 4.71 69.09
C ALA A 11 -14.13 5.86 68.11
N GLU A 12 -15.15 6.71 68.04
CA GLU A 12 -15.24 7.97 67.35
C GLU A 12 -14.10 8.94 67.70
N ARG A 13 -13.76 9.83 66.76
CA ARG A 13 -13.37 11.20 67.10
C ARG A 13 -13.66 12.15 65.94
N GLY A 14 -14.68 12.99 66.14
CA GLY A 14 -14.57 14.42 65.85
C GLY A 14 -15.06 14.89 64.50
N GLU A 15 -16.38 15.09 64.39
CA GLU A 15 -16.98 15.99 63.43
C GLU A 15 -16.97 17.42 63.99
N SER A 16 -16.29 18.36 63.32
CA SER A 16 -16.89 19.68 63.07
C SER A 16 -16.11 20.54 62.06
N PRO A 17 -16.82 21.34 61.24
CA PRO A 17 -16.30 21.94 60.02
C PRO A 17 -15.91 23.41 60.24
N ARG A 18 -14.78 23.86 59.70
CA ARG A 18 -14.55 25.30 59.48
C ARG A 18 -13.74 25.60 58.23
N SER A 19 -14.30 26.54 57.48
CA SER A 19 -13.65 27.46 56.55
C SER A 19 -13.32 26.95 55.15
N PHE A 20 -14.31 27.16 54.26
CA PHE A 20 -14.06 27.51 52.86
C PHE A 20 -13.10 28.72 52.81
N ALA A 21 -11.85 28.47 52.46
CA ALA A 21 -10.94 29.50 51.96
C ALA A 21 -10.96 29.43 50.43
N ALA A 22 -11.66 30.37 49.81
CA ALA A 22 -11.66 30.56 48.37
C ALA A 22 -10.27 31.05 47.91
N THR A 23 -9.50 30.17 47.28
CA THR A 23 -8.24 30.53 46.62
C THR A 23 -8.54 31.32 45.36
N ARG A 24 -8.29 32.63 45.37
CA ARG A 24 -8.44 33.53 44.22
C ARG A 24 -7.41 33.17 43.13
N PRO A 25 -7.76 33.23 41.83
CA PRO A 25 -6.80 33.03 40.75
C PRO A 25 -5.81 34.20 40.65
N PRO A 26 -4.57 33.97 40.17
CA PRO A 26 -3.60 35.04 40.00
C PRO A 26 -4.06 36.03 38.92
N THR A 27 -4.10 37.31 39.27
CA THR A 27 -4.33 38.41 38.34
C THR A 27 -3.09 38.62 37.48
N THR A 28 -3.19 38.33 36.18
CA THR A 28 -2.17 38.68 35.19
C THR A 28 -2.10 40.20 35.06
N ARG A 29 -1.03 40.81 35.59
CA ARG A 29 -0.75 42.25 35.43
C ARG A 29 -0.26 42.53 34.02
N TRP A 30 -1.14 43.08 33.19
CA TRP A 30 -0.79 43.71 31.91
C TRP A 30 0.08 44.93 32.19
N SER A 31 1.36 44.87 31.83
CA SER A 31 2.26 46.02 31.89
C SER A 31 2.02 46.93 30.67
N ARG A 32 1.37 48.07 30.91
CA ARG A 32 1.37 49.20 29.98
C ARG A 32 2.73 49.89 30.04
N ARG A 33 3.59 49.61 29.07
CA ARG A 33 4.69 50.51 28.65
C ARG A 33 4.70 50.45 27.11
N ARG A 34 4.00 51.39 26.44
CA ARG A 34 4.62 52.58 25.80
C ARG A 34 5.81 52.12 24.95
N GLY A 35 5.65 51.93 23.65
CA GLY A 35 5.49 53.03 22.69
C GLY A 35 6.88 53.45 22.22
N VAL A 36 7.08 53.60 20.90
CA VAL A 36 8.35 53.92 20.21
C VAL A 36 9.21 52.71 19.83
N VAL A 37 8.76 51.90 18.86
CA VAL A 37 9.56 51.44 17.69
C VAL A 37 8.58 51.12 16.56
N SER A 38 7.96 52.15 16.00
CA SER A 38 7.10 52.04 14.80
C SER A 38 7.24 53.32 13.99
N VAL A 39 8.46 53.58 13.48
CA VAL A 39 8.78 54.71 12.58
C VAL A 39 9.62 54.27 11.35
N PHE A 40 9.87 52.97 11.16
CA PHE A 40 10.46 52.46 9.90
C PHE A 40 9.47 51.59 9.11
N ALA A 41 8.24 52.07 8.96
CA ALA A 41 7.20 51.45 8.13
C ALA A 41 6.47 52.47 7.23
N ALA A 42 7.17 53.54 6.79
CA ALA A 42 6.55 54.64 6.04
C ALA A 42 7.37 55.16 4.84
N PHE A 43 8.36 54.41 4.32
CA PHE A 43 9.09 54.80 3.09
C PHE A 43 9.46 53.61 2.17
N ALA A 44 8.52 52.71 1.91
CA ALA A 44 8.65 51.74 0.81
C ALA A 44 7.29 51.36 0.17
N VAL A 45 6.34 52.30 0.11
CA VAL A 45 5.08 52.15 -0.65
C VAL A 45 4.94 53.22 -1.76
N ALA A 46 5.91 54.15 -1.87
CA ALA A 46 5.97 55.15 -2.95
C ALA A 46 6.93 54.75 -4.09
N GLY A 47 6.97 53.46 -4.44
CA GLY A 47 7.76 52.92 -5.57
C GLY A 47 6.93 52.11 -6.58
N LEU A 48 5.61 52.02 -6.41
CA LEU A 48 4.70 51.20 -7.23
C LEU A 48 3.62 52.03 -7.96
N ALA A 49 3.86 53.32 -8.21
CA ALA A 49 2.87 54.22 -8.83
C ALA A 49 3.37 54.91 -10.12
N ALA A 50 4.46 54.43 -10.73
CA ALA A 50 4.98 54.90 -12.02
C ALA A 50 5.12 53.76 -13.05
N ALA A 51 4.23 52.76 -13.00
CA ALA A 51 4.12 51.69 -14.01
C ALA A 51 2.66 51.45 -14.45
N TYR A 52 1.77 52.42 -14.22
CA TYR A 52 0.33 52.31 -14.48
C TYR A 52 -0.19 53.43 -15.40
N VAL A 53 0.67 53.99 -16.27
CA VAL A 53 0.31 55.00 -17.30
C VAL A 53 0.70 54.57 -18.72
N GLY A 54 1.06 53.31 -18.91
CA GLY A 54 1.11 52.69 -20.25
C GLY A 54 0.80 51.22 -20.07
N PRO A 55 -0.26 50.65 -20.70
CA PRO A 55 -0.72 50.95 -22.06
C PRO A 55 -2.27 50.94 -22.21
N LEU A 56 -2.88 52.06 -22.59
CA LEU A 56 -4.33 52.09 -22.90
C LEU A 56 -4.67 52.58 -24.32
N ALA A 57 -3.71 52.59 -25.23
CA ALA A 57 -3.91 53.10 -26.60
C ALA A 57 -3.32 52.20 -27.70
N ALA A 58 -3.39 50.87 -27.55
CA ALA A 58 -2.90 49.94 -28.58
C ALA A 58 -3.72 48.65 -28.76
N MET A 59 -5.02 48.62 -28.44
CA MET A 59 -5.83 47.41 -28.67
C MET A 59 -7.28 47.74 -29.06
N THR A 60 -7.48 48.16 -30.30
CA THR A 60 -8.77 47.95 -31.01
C THR A 60 -8.47 47.54 -32.45
N THR A 61 -8.00 46.30 -32.62
CA THR A 61 -8.25 45.56 -33.86
C THR A 61 -9.55 44.79 -33.69
N PRO A 62 -10.44 44.69 -34.69
CA PRO A 62 -11.53 43.74 -34.63
C PRO A 62 -10.91 42.34 -34.47
N ALA A 63 -11.37 41.61 -33.45
CA ALA A 63 -11.04 40.21 -33.30
C ALA A 63 -11.73 39.44 -34.44
N GLU A 64 -10.99 39.10 -35.49
CA GLU A 64 -11.32 37.91 -36.26
C GLU A 64 -11.07 36.72 -35.33
N ALA A 65 -12.15 36.10 -34.88
CA ALA A 65 -12.10 34.79 -34.27
C ALA A 65 -11.61 33.80 -35.33
N ALA A 66 -10.29 33.59 -35.40
CA ALA A 66 -9.75 32.39 -36.00
C ALA A 66 -10.16 31.23 -35.08
N GLU A 67 -11.17 30.49 -35.50
CA GLU A 67 -11.59 29.22 -34.92
C GLU A 67 -10.40 28.25 -35.01
N LEU A 68 -9.66 28.10 -33.92
CA LEU A 68 -8.62 27.08 -33.82
C LEU A 68 -9.32 25.74 -33.58
N ASP A 69 -9.43 24.93 -34.63
CA ASP A 69 -9.78 23.50 -34.50
C ASP A 69 -8.86 22.86 -33.43
N PRO A 70 -9.40 22.20 -32.40
CA PRO A 70 -8.56 21.52 -31.43
C PRO A 70 -7.88 20.35 -32.13
N VAL A 71 -6.63 20.54 -32.54
CA VAL A 71 -5.77 19.48 -33.07
C VAL A 71 -5.53 18.49 -31.93
N SER A 72 -6.32 17.42 -31.92
CA SER A 72 -6.10 16.29 -31.02
C SER A 72 -4.72 15.69 -31.32
N LEU A 73 -4.05 15.14 -30.29
CA LEU A 73 -2.79 14.38 -30.46
C LEU A 73 -2.90 13.27 -31.53
N TYR A 74 -4.12 12.80 -31.82
CA TYR A 74 -4.40 11.86 -32.89
C TYR A 74 -4.15 12.46 -34.29
N ALA A 75 -4.57 13.70 -34.53
CA ALA A 75 -4.40 14.37 -35.82
C ALA A 75 -2.91 14.65 -36.16
N SER A 76 -2.08 14.98 -35.16
CA SER A 76 -0.63 15.12 -35.36
C SER A 76 0.05 13.81 -35.73
N THR A 77 -0.44 12.66 -35.24
CA THR A 77 0.16 11.35 -35.59
C THR A 77 -0.18 10.87 -37.00
N ILE A 78 -1.32 11.30 -37.58
CA ILE A 78 -1.71 10.89 -38.94
C ILE A 78 -0.85 11.59 -40.00
N ALA A 79 -0.50 12.86 -39.79
CA ALA A 79 0.37 13.59 -40.72
C ALA A 79 1.79 12.98 -40.76
N ASP A 80 2.34 12.64 -39.59
CA ASP A 80 3.67 12.02 -39.46
C ASP A 80 3.70 10.60 -40.09
N ALA A 81 2.58 9.85 -40.00
CA ALA A 81 2.45 8.56 -40.64
C ALA A 81 2.36 8.63 -42.17
N GLN A 82 1.85 9.74 -42.74
CA GLN A 82 1.75 9.92 -44.19
C GLN A 82 3.09 10.34 -44.81
N GLU A 83 3.93 11.09 -44.11
CA GLU A 83 5.26 11.49 -44.60
C GLU A 83 6.22 10.30 -44.72
N PHE A 84 6.14 9.34 -43.80
CA PHE A 84 6.98 8.13 -43.86
C PHE A 84 6.63 7.21 -45.05
N ILE A 85 5.39 7.24 -45.54
CA ILE A 85 4.93 6.40 -46.66
C ILE A 85 5.24 7.05 -48.00
N ALA A 86 5.17 8.39 -48.11
CA ALA A 86 5.45 9.11 -49.35
C ALA A 86 6.96 9.19 -49.68
N ALA A 87 7.84 9.01 -48.70
CA ALA A 87 9.30 8.94 -48.92
C ALA A 87 9.78 7.58 -49.46
N SER A 88 8.90 6.57 -49.56
CA SER A 88 9.23 5.28 -50.16
C SER A 88 8.78 5.19 -51.62
N ASP A 89 9.70 5.51 -52.54
CA ASP A 89 9.55 5.27 -53.99
C ASP A 89 9.59 3.76 -54.38
N GLY A 90 9.20 2.88 -53.45
CA GLY A 90 9.19 1.43 -53.63
C GLY A 90 7.82 0.95 -54.08
N LYS A 91 7.68 0.52 -55.33
CA LYS A 91 6.50 -0.25 -55.78
C LYS A 91 6.39 -1.54 -54.95
N ILE A 92 5.48 -1.56 -53.97
CA ILE A 92 5.15 -2.79 -53.25
C ILE A 92 4.15 -3.58 -54.10
N SER A 93 4.67 -4.58 -54.80
CA SER A 93 3.84 -5.59 -55.48
C SER A 93 3.22 -6.49 -54.42
N LEU A 94 1.90 -6.43 -54.24
CA LEU A 94 1.13 -7.33 -53.37
C LEU A 94 0.99 -8.71 -54.04
N GLY A 95 2.11 -9.39 -54.26
CA GLY A 95 2.17 -10.75 -54.77
C GLY A 95 1.61 -11.73 -53.72
N ARG A 96 0.42 -12.25 -53.98
CA ARG A 96 -0.26 -13.32 -53.22
C ARG A 96 0.42 -14.70 -53.41
N GLU A 97 1.74 -14.72 -53.55
CA GLU A 97 2.54 -15.93 -53.79
C GLU A 97 3.57 -16.16 -52.68
N GLN A 98 3.72 -15.22 -51.73
CA GLN A 98 4.67 -15.32 -50.62
C GLN A 98 4.03 -15.45 -49.22
N ILE A 99 2.73 -15.72 -49.14
CA ILE A 99 2.11 -16.07 -47.85
C ILE A 99 2.36 -17.56 -47.57
N VAL A 100 3.54 -17.85 -47.03
CA VAL A 100 3.80 -19.13 -46.38
C VAL A 100 3.03 -19.12 -45.06
N TYR A 101 1.88 -19.79 -45.03
CA TYR A 101 1.22 -20.08 -43.77
C TYR A 101 2.04 -21.15 -43.05
N THR A 102 2.68 -20.80 -41.93
CA THR A 102 3.17 -21.82 -41.01
C THR A 102 2.00 -22.18 -40.09
N VAL A 103 1.40 -23.35 -40.31
CA VAL A 103 0.59 -23.99 -39.27
C VAL A 103 1.53 -24.24 -38.10
N TYR A 104 1.31 -23.54 -36.99
CA TYR A 104 1.88 -23.93 -35.71
C TYR A 104 1.28 -25.28 -35.33
N VAL A 105 1.99 -26.36 -35.65
CA VAL A 105 1.86 -27.60 -34.90
C VAL A 105 2.41 -27.28 -33.53
N ALA A 106 1.53 -27.24 -32.52
CA ALA A 106 1.95 -27.10 -31.13
C ALA A 106 3.06 -28.14 -30.88
N PRO A 107 4.28 -27.72 -30.49
CA PRO A 107 5.32 -28.67 -30.17
C PRO A 107 4.77 -29.58 -29.06
N LYS A 108 4.85 -30.89 -29.28
CA LYS A 108 4.68 -31.90 -28.22
C LYS A 108 5.44 -31.39 -26.99
N PRO A 109 4.84 -31.34 -25.79
CA PRO A 109 5.47 -30.76 -24.63
C PRO A 109 6.84 -31.41 -24.43
N THR A 110 7.90 -30.63 -24.68
CA THR A 110 9.25 -30.95 -24.21
C THR A 110 9.13 -31.12 -22.70
N PRO A 111 9.65 -32.22 -22.14
CA PRO A 111 9.42 -32.58 -20.74
C PRO A 111 9.71 -31.40 -19.82
N THR A 112 8.77 -31.17 -18.90
CA THR A 112 8.90 -30.36 -17.69
C THR A 112 10.35 -30.37 -17.22
N PRO A 113 11.01 -29.21 -16.98
CA PRO A 113 12.28 -29.24 -16.28
C PRO A 113 12.03 -29.97 -14.97
N THR A 114 12.60 -31.17 -14.85
CA THR A 114 12.64 -31.93 -13.62
C THR A 114 13.22 -31.00 -12.57
N SER A 115 12.37 -30.50 -11.68
CA SER A 115 12.81 -29.87 -10.44
C SER A 115 13.76 -30.86 -9.78
N THR A 116 15.04 -30.57 -9.84
CA THR A 116 16.05 -31.29 -9.08
C THR A 116 15.63 -31.14 -7.63
N VAL A 117 15.02 -32.20 -7.10
CA VAL A 117 14.68 -32.35 -5.69
C VAL A 117 16.01 -32.28 -4.95
N LYS A 118 16.40 -31.07 -4.54
CA LYS A 118 17.27 -30.93 -3.40
C LYS A 118 16.36 -31.21 -2.22
N GLU A 119 16.43 -32.45 -1.77
CA GLU A 119 15.81 -32.92 -0.55
C GLU A 119 16.35 -32.05 0.59
N SER A 120 15.67 -30.92 0.82
CA SER A 120 15.78 -30.19 2.06
C SER A 120 15.15 -31.09 3.08
N THR A 121 16.02 -31.76 3.85
CA THR A 121 15.69 -32.54 5.04
C THR A 121 14.45 -31.96 5.70
N ALA A 122 13.34 -32.68 5.56
CA ALA A 122 12.08 -32.35 6.20
C ALA A 122 12.35 -32.22 7.70
N SER A 123 12.27 -31.00 8.22
CA SER A 123 12.10 -30.77 9.64
C SER A 123 10.85 -31.53 10.03
N THR A 124 11.02 -32.65 10.73
CA THR A 124 9.93 -33.45 11.27
C THR A 124 9.14 -32.56 12.24
N GLY A 125 8.01 -32.04 11.77
CA GLY A 125 7.18 -31.08 12.49
C GLY A 125 5.71 -31.39 12.28
N GLY A 126 5.16 -32.23 13.17
CA GLY A 126 3.73 -32.36 13.47
C GLY A 126 2.80 -32.62 12.29
N GLY A 127 2.47 -33.88 12.04
CA GLY A 127 1.53 -34.31 10.99
C GLY A 127 0.19 -33.58 11.03
N GLY A 128 0.08 -32.55 10.20
CA GLY A 128 -1.15 -31.89 9.81
C GLY A 128 -1.38 -32.08 8.31
N TRP A 129 -2.64 -32.03 7.89
CA TRP A 129 -3.00 -32.12 6.47
C TRP A 129 -2.32 -30.99 5.66
N SER A 130 -1.63 -31.36 4.58
CA SER A 130 -1.01 -30.42 3.65
C SER A 130 -1.88 -30.24 2.41
N PRO A 131 -2.16 -28.99 2.00
CA PRO A 131 -2.94 -28.73 0.79
C PRO A 131 -2.18 -29.15 -0.48
N PRO A 132 -2.90 -29.60 -1.53
CA PRO A 132 -2.27 -29.87 -2.82
C PRO A 132 -1.82 -28.56 -3.50
N PHE A 133 -0.76 -28.65 -4.29
CA PHE A 133 -0.30 -27.53 -5.11
C PHE A 133 -1.28 -27.26 -6.26
N VAL A 134 -1.53 -25.97 -6.49
CA VAL A 134 -2.22 -25.44 -7.67
C VAL A 134 -1.38 -24.31 -8.21
N ALA A 135 -1.05 -24.36 -9.50
CA ALA A 135 -0.30 -23.29 -10.14
C ALA A 135 -1.13 -21.99 -10.14
N PRO A 136 -0.56 -20.84 -9.75
CA PRO A 136 -1.30 -19.60 -9.69
C PRO A 136 -1.55 -19.01 -11.08
N ASP A 137 -2.70 -18.37 -11.26
CA ASP A 137 -3.02 -17.67 -12.50
C ASP A 137 -2.11 -16.43 -12.67
N PRO A 138 -1.56 -16.19 -13.88
CA PRO A 138 -0.74 -15.01 -14.15
C PRO A 138 -1.47 -13.70 -13.82
N GLY A 139 -0.72 -12.71 -13.30
CA GLY A 139 -1.27 -11.40 -12.94
C GLY A 139 -2.02 -11.34 -11.61
N THR A 140 -2.11 -12.45 -10.87
CA THR A 140 -2.70 -12.47 -9.52
C THR A 140 -1.68 -12.20 -8.42
N ALA A 141 -2.15 -11.84 -7.22
CA ALA A 141 -1.32 -11.76 -6.02
C ALA A 141 -0.62 -13.11 -5.70
N GLN A 142 -1.28 -14.22 -6.01
CA GLN A 142 -0.70 -15.55 -5.85
C GLN A 142 0.49 -15.78 -6.78
N ALA A 143 0.44 -15.30 -8.03
CA ALA A 143 1.57 -15.40 -8.94
C ALA A 143 2.79 -14.59 -8.46
N ILE A 144 2.56 -13.39 -7.90
CA ILE A 144 3.62 -12.59 -7.26
C ILE A 144 4.23 -13.36 -6.08
N ALA A 145 3.39 -13.91 -5.21
CA ALA A 145 3.86 -14.69 -4.07
C ALA A 145 4.63 -15.94 -4.49
N TYR A 146 4.20 -16.63 -5.54
CA TYR A 146 4.90 -17.81 -6.05
C TYR A 146 6.33 -17.48 -6.48
N GLY A 147 6.54 -16.39 -7.22
CA GLY A 147 7.88 -15.91 -7.56
C GLY A 147 8.73 -15.65 -6.32
N MET A 148 8.20 -14.91 -5.35
CA MET A 148 8.91 -14.59 -4.10
C MET A 148 9.17 -15.82 -3.20
N VAL A 149 8.30 -16.82 -3.24
CA VAL A 149 8.50 -18.11 -2.52
C VAL A 149 9.64 -18.89 -3.16
N GLN A 150 9.69 -18.97 -4.49
CA GLN A 150 10.77 -19.63 -5.22
C GLN A 150 12.11 -18.91 -5.02
N GLU A 151 12.12 -17.57 -5.03
CA GLU A 151 13.32 -16.76 -4.73
C GLU A 151 13.90 -17.04 -3.33
N ARG A 152 13.05 -17.47 -2.39
CA ARG A 152 13.45 -17.86 -1.02
C ARG A 152 13.92 -19.31 -0.93
N GLY A 153 13.89 -20.06 -2.04
CA GLY A 153 14.23 -21.49 -2.07
C GLY A 153 13.16 -22.39 -1.47
N TRP A 154 11.93 -21.89 -1.30
CA TRP A 154 10.78 -22.68 -0.87
C TRP A 154 10.10 -23.28 -2.11
N GLY A 155 9.79 -24.57 -2.04
CA GLY A 155 9.17 -25.30 -3.15
C GLY A 155 7.65 -25.22 -3.20
N ASP A 156 7.07 -25.96 -4.14
CA ASP A 156 5.63 -25.93 -4.45
C ASP A 156 4.74 -26.33 -3.27
N SER A 157 5.21 -27.22 -2.40
CA SER A 157 4.50 -27.61 -1.17
C SER A 157 4.36 -26.45 -0.19
N GLU A 158 5.42 -25.65 -0.05
CA GLU A 158 5.42 -24.45 0.80
C GLU A 158 4.47 -23.40 0.22
N PHE A 159 4.48 -23.24 -1.11
CA PHE A 159 3.52 -22.36 -1.77
C PHE A 159 2.07 -22.82 -1.54
N ALA A 160 1.79 -24.12 -1.64
CA ALA A 160 0.45 -24.66 -1.38
C ALA A 160 -0.03 -24.34 0.05
N CYS A 161 0.84 -24.51 1.04
CA CYS A 161 0.56 -24.12 2.43
C CYS A 161 0.29 -22.63 2.57
N LEU A 162 1.07 -21.77 1.90
CA LEU A 162 0.86 -20.32 1.87
C LEU A 162 -0.52 -19.96 1.30
N VAL A 163 -0.90 -20.60 0.18
CA VAL A 163 -2.19 -20.41 -0.48
C VAL A 163 -3.33 -20.74 0.47
N ALA A 164 -3.30 -21.90 1.12
CA ALA A 164 -4.31 -22.27 2.11
C ALA A 164 -4.36 -21.30 3.29
N LEU A 165 -3.20 -20.90 3.81
CA LEU A 165 -3.07 -19.97 4.92
C LEU A 165 -3.71 -18.62 4.59
N TRP A 166 -3.24 -17.92 3.57
CA TRP A 166 -3.75 -16.59 3.24
C TRP A 166 -5.15 -16.59 2.62
N ASN A 167 -5.63 -17.72 2.10
CA ASN A 167 -7.04 -17.91 1.79
C ASN A 167 -7.91 -17.80 3.05
N LYS A 168 -7.52 -18.45 4.16
CA LYS A 168 -8.23 -18.38 5.44
C LYS A 168 -8.19 -16.97 6.04
N GLU A 169 -7.07 -16.26 5.88
CA GLU A 169 -6.87 -14.92 6.45
C GLU A 169 -7.68 -13.83 5.72
N SER A 170 -7.53 -13.74 4.40
CA SER A 170 -8.04 -12.59 3.64
C SER A 170 -8.75 -12.97 2.34
N GLY A 171 -8.58 -14.21 1.88
CA GLY A 171 -8.92 -14.60 0.51
C GLY A 171 -8.04 -13.88 -0.52
N TRP A 172 -6.77 -13.61 -0.18
CA TRP A 172 -5.80 -12.92 -1.04
C TRP A 172 -6.16 -11.47 -1.42
N ARG A 173 -7.07 -10.82 -0.68
CA ARG A 173 -7.47 -9.43 -0.93
C ARG A 173 -6.52 -8.44 -0.27
N VAL A 174 -5.92 -7.56 -1.09
CA VAL A 174 -4.97 -6.50 -0.67
C VAL A 174 -5.61 -5.50 0.29
N ASN A 175 -6.91 -5.26 0.16
CA ASN A 175 -7.69 -4.34 0.97
C ASN A 175 -8.54 -5.05 2.05
N ALA A 176 -8.24 -6.31 2.38
CA ALA A 176 -8.95 -7.02 3.45
C ALA A 176 -8.71 -6.33 4.80
N PHE A 177 -9.74 -5.70 5.34
CA PHE A 177 -9.70 -5.08 6.66
C PHE A 177 -10.68 -5.78 7.61
N ASN A 178 -10.17 -6.20 8.77
CA ASN A 178 -11.00 -6.73 9.85
C ASN A 178 -11.28 -5.62 10.86
N LYS A 179 -12.53 -5.11 10.88
CA LYS A 179 -12.94 -4.01 11.77
C LYS A 179 -12.82 -4.35 13.26
N GLY A 180 -12.95 -5.62 13.65
CA GLY A 180 -12.88 -6.05 15.04
C GLY A 180 -11.45 -6.04 15.58
N SER A 181 -10.50 -6.59 14.81
CA SER A 181 -9.10 -6.70 15.24
C SER A 181 -8.21 -5.55 14.76
N GLY A 182 -8.57 -4.88 13.66
CA GLY A 182 -7.71 -3.92 12.97
C GLY A 182 -6.66 -4.56 12.05
N ALA A 183 -6.75 -5.88 11.81
CA ALA A 183 -5.86 -6.57 10.88
C ALA A 183 -6.10 -6.13 9.43
N TYR A 184 -5.03 -6.03 8.64
CA TYR A 184 -5.10 -5.52 7.27
C TYR A 184 -4.29 -6.34 6.26
N GLY A 185 -4.82 -6.40 5.04
CA GLY A 185 -4.14 -6.89 3.84
C GLY A 185 -4.12 -8.41 3.70
N ILE A 186 -3.38 -8.89 2.70
CA ILE A 186 -3.22 -10.30 2.37
C ILE A 186 -2.81 -11.12 3.61
N PRO A 187 -1.76 -10.75 4.37
CA PRO A 187 -1.31 -11.53 5.52
C PRO A 187 -2.12 -11.26 6.79
N GLN A 188 -3.10 -10.34 6.78
CA GLN A 188 -3.82 -9.87 7.97
C GLN A 188 -2.87 -9.36 9.08
N ALA A 189 -1.96 -8.45 8.72
CA ALA A 189 -0.99 -7.89 9.65
C ALA A 189 -1.64 -7.01 10.74
N LEU A 190 -1.16 -7.13 11.99
CA LEU A 190 -1.66 -6.38 13.14
C LEU A 190 -0.56 -5.60 13.89
N PRO A 191 -0.58 -4.25 13.88
CA PRO A 191 -1.34 -3.41 12.95
C PRO A 191 -0.80 -3.51 11.51
N GLY A 192 -1.63 -3.18 10.52
CA GLY A 192 -1.25 -3.17 9.10
C GLY A 192 -0.01 -2.34 8.80
N SER A 193 0.18 -1.23 9.53
CA SER A 193 1.32 -0.31 9.39
C SER A 193 2.69 -0.96 9.58
N LYS A 194 2.78 -2.15 10.20
CA LYS A 194 4.03 -2.92 10.25
C LYS A 194 4.57 -3.27 8.86
N MET A 195 3.69 -3.39 7.87
CA MET A 195 4.09 -3.66 6.48
C MET A 195 4.88 -2.51 5.85
N ALA A 196 4.86 -1.31 6.44
CA ALA A 196 5.66 -0.18 6.00
C ALA A 196 7.18 -0.46 5.98
N SER A 197 7.65 -1.44 6.75
CA SER A 197 9.06 -1.86 6.72
C SER A 197 9.46 -2.56 5.41
N ALA A 198 8.50 -3.06 4.64
CA ALA A 198 8.74 -3.65 3.32
C ALA A 198 8.55 -2.65 2.16
N GLY A 199 7.85 -1.54 2.41
CA GLY A 199 7.58 -0.51 1.42
C GLY A 199 6.54 0.50 1.90
N ALA A 200 6.69 1.77 1.51
CA ALA A 200 5.77 2.84 1.93
C ALA A 200 4.35 2.69 1.33
N ASP A 201 4.20 1.93 0.26
CA ASP A 201 2.97 1.66 -0.50
C ASP A 201 2.21 0.40 -0.02
N TRP A 202 2.53 -0.09 1.19
CA TRP A 202 2.01 -1.33 1.75
C TRP A 202 0.48 -1.43 1.79
N GLU A 203 -0.22 -0.31 1.86
CA GLU A 203 -1.68 -0.31 2.00
C GLU A 203 -2.37 -0.79 0.71
N THR A 204 -1.79 -0.53 -0.46
CA THR A 204 -2.41 -0.82 -1.76
C THR A 204 -1.60 -1.74 -2.66
N ASN A 205 -0.34 -2.04 -2.32
CA ASN A 205 0.53 -2.87 -3.14
C ASN A 205 0.58 -4.33 -2.64
N PRO A 206 0.06 -5.32 -3.40
CA PRO A 206 0.14 -6.74 -3.02
C PRO A 206 1.58 -7.22 -2.85
N ALA A 207 2.51 -6.77 -3.71
CA ALA A 207 3.90 -7.21 -3.64
C ALA A 207 4.55 -6.80 -2.31
N THR A 208 4.30 -5.58 -1.85
CA THR A 208 4.79 -5.07 -0.56
C THR A 208 4.22 -5.88 0.61
N GLN A 209 2.90 -6.16 0.58
CA GLN A 209 2.26 -6.97 1.63
C GLN A 209 2.78 -8.41 1.67
N ILE A 210 2.94 -9.03 0.50
CA ILE A 210 3.48 -10.38 0.34
C ILE A 210 4.93 -10.43 0.83
N ALA A 211 5.78 -9.49 0.42
CA ALA A 211 7.17 -9.45 0.85
C ALA A 211 7.30 -9.37 2.38
N TRP A 212 6.51 -8.52 3.01
CA TRP A 212 6.44 -8.43 4.47
C TRP A 212 5.94 -9.73 5.10
N GLY A 213 4.81 -10.27 4.60
CA GLY A 213 4.19 -11.49 5.12
C GLY A 213 5.09 -12.71 5.04
N LEU A 214 5.79 -12.89 3.92
CA LEU A 214 6.79 -13.97 3.76
C LEU A 214 7.99 -13.78 4.69
N GLY A 215 8.41 -12.53 4.93
CA GLY A 215 9.42 -12.21 5.93
C GLY A 215 9.00 -12.61 7.35
N TYR A 216 7.77 -12.26 7.74
CA TYR A 216 7.20 -12.65 9.03
C TYR A 216 7.09 -14.17 9.19
N ILE A 217 6.58 -14.87 8.16
CA ILE A 217 6.47 -16.33 8.14
C ILE A 217 7.84 -16.98 8.32
N GLY A 218 8.84 -16.56 7.53
CA GLY A 218 10.19 -17.10 7.62
C GLY A 218 10.83 -16.86 8.99
N GLY A 219 10.65 -15.67 9.57
CA GLY A 219 11.22 -15.32 10.87
C GLY A 219 10.56 -16.02 12.06
N ARG A 220 9.26 -16.31 12.00
CA ARG A 220 8.50 -16.87 13.14
C ARG A 220 8.23 -18.36 13.04
N TYR A 221 8.05 -18.87 11.82
CA TYR A 221 7.62 -20.25 11.55
C TYR A 221 8.61 -21.03 10.70
N SER A 222 9.72 -20.42 10.29
CA SER A 222 10.73 -20.96 9.38
C SER A 222 10.25 -21.20 7.94
N SER A 223 9.01 -21.66 7.73
CA SER A 223 8.42 -21.87 6.40
C SER A 223 6.90 -21.67 6.39
N PRO A 224 6.29 -21.45 5.20
CA PRO A 224 4.84 -21.41 5.03
C PRO A 224 4.08 -22.62 5.59
N CYS A 225 4.58 -23.84 5.41
CA CYS A 225 3.96 -25.04 5.97
C CYS A 225 4.09 -25.10 7.49
N GLY A 226 5.18 -24.58 8.07
CA GLY A 226 5.28 -24.38 9.52
C GLY A 226 4.20 -23.43 10.04
N ALA A 227 3.96 -22.32 9.33
CA ALA A 227 2.90 -21.38 9.67
C ALA A 227 1.49 -21.97 9.51
N TRP A 228 1.27 -22.73 8.43
CA TRP A 228 0.00 -23.43 8.19
C TRP A 228 -0.30 -24.45 9.29
N GLY A 229 0.65 -25.30 9.66
CA GLY A 229 0.49 -26.25 10.76
C GLY A 229 0.18 -25.57 12.10
N HIS A 230 0.81 -24.42 12.36
CA HIS A 230 0.48 -23.59 13.52
C HIS A 230 -0.96 -23.04 13.45
N SER A 231 -1.37 -22.50 12.31
CA SER A 231 -2.71 -21.97 12.06
C SER A 231 -3.80 -23.02 12.24
N GLN A 232 -3.54 -24.26 11.82
CA GLN A 232 -4.47 -25.37 11.98
C GLN A 232 -4.60 -25.83 13.44
N SER A 233 -3.52 -25.72 14.22
CA SER A 233 -3.51 -26.17 15.63
C SER A 233 -3.94 -25.10 16.62
N LYS A 234 -3.70 -23.82 16.33
CA LYS A 234 -3.98 -22.68 17.25
C LYS A 234 -5.07 -21.75 16.77
N GLY A 235 -5.46 -21.83 15.50
CA GLY A 235 -6.42 -20.92 14.88
C GLY A 235 -5.81 -19.62 14.36
N TRP A 236 -4.54 -19.33 14.68
CA TRP A 236 -3.81 -18.12 14.28
C TRP A 236 -2.37 -18.46 13.84
N TYR A 237 -1.70 -17.50 13.18
CA TYR A 237 -0.26 -17.50 12.88
C TYR A 237 0.28 -16.06 13.01
#